data_AF-A0A6I0J2U2-F1
#
_entry.id   AF-A0A6I0J2U2-F1
#
_cell.length_a   1.000
_cell.length_b   1.000
_cell.length_c   1.000
_cell.angle_alpha   90.00
_cell.angle_beta   90.00
_cell.angle_gamma   90.00
#
_symmetry.space_group_name_H-M   'P 1'
#
loop_
_entity.id
_entity.type
_entity.pdbx_description
1 polymer ?
#
loop_
_entity_poly.entity_id
_entity_poly.type
_entity_poly.pdbx_seq_one_letter_code
_entity_poly.pdbx_strand_id
1 'polypeptide(L)'
;MKDLRIAFLAKYPKYEIILNMYSRANDCPATWENLSKIRLQTFVDYMEERLAPNSVRQYAAKLKAVLNLYNEEVELPKDYNKILSVKNVRSTNVWLTDEELERIITYVPKNANEQLVRTQFLIGAFTGCRHSDYTRLNNRNIVGGMISYVSLKTKTHATVPLKPIVKELLTNLPKEEVSDPTFNNNIRNICRKAGITEAVKVFKAGKEVEGEKWEFVSSHTARRSFATNLYLRGADLYSISQMMGHASVEMTQNYLCCGLREQSAQVMEYFK
;
A
#
# COMPACT_ATOMS: atom_id res chain seq x y z
N MET A 1 -13.45 33.57 16.94
CA MET A 1 -13.18 32.11 16.84
C MET A 1 -13.02 31.76 15.37
N LYS A 2 -11.90 31.16 14.93
CA LYS A 2 -11.75 30.76 13.51
C LYS A 2 -12.77 29.67 13.21
N ASP A 3 -13.56 29.74 12.14
CA ASP A 3 -14.53 28.69 11.74
C ASP A 3 -13.86 27.30 11.62
N LEU A 4 -14.56 26.22 12.02
CA LEU A 4 -14.10 24.83 11.93
C LEU A 4 -13.70 24.48 10.48
N ARG A 5 -14.47 24.98 9.50
CA ARG A 5 -14.16 24.77 8.09
C ARG A 5 -12.79 25.37 7.72
N ILE A 6 -12.54 26.61 8.14
CA ILE A 6 -11.27 27.31 7.89
C ILE A 6 -10.12 26.57 8.58
N ALA A 7 -10.28 26.21 9.86
CA ALA A 7 -9.29 25.47 10.63
C ALA A 7 -8.94 24.12 9.99
N PHE A 8 -9.96 23.38 9.55
CA PHE A 8 -9.78 22.07 8.93
C PHE A 8 -9.09 22.18 7.57
N LEU A 9 -9.53 23.09 6.70
CA LEU A 9 -8.96 23.27 5.37
C LEU A 9 -7.55 23.88 5.39
N ALA A 10 -7.20 24.65 6.42
CA ALA A 10 -5.82 25.09 6.62
C ALA A 10 -4.86 23.90 6.82
N LYS A 11 -5.29 22.86 7.55
CA LYS A 11 -4.49 21.65 7.79
C LYS A 11 -4.63 20.60 6.67
N TYR A 12 -5.81 20.48 6.09
CA TYR A 12 -6.16 19.45 5.11
C TYR A 12 -6.93 20.03 3.90
N PRO A 13 -6.29 20.85 3.05
CA PRO A 13 -6.97 21.61 1.99
C PRO A 13 -7.66 20.75 0.94
N LYS A 14 -7.15 19.54 0.70
CA LYS A 14 -7.71 18.58 -0.29
C LYS A 14 -8.84 17.70 0.25
N TYR A 15 -9.26 17.90 1.51
CA TYR A 15 -10.18 16.99 2.20
C TYR A 15 -11.50 17.66 2.63
N GLU A 16 -11.93 18.69 1.91
CA GLU A 16 -13.24 19.34 2.12
C GLU A 16 -14.40 18.34 2.13
N ILE A 17 -14.28 17.24 1.38
CA ILE A 17 -15.25 16.14 1.37
C ILE A 17 -15.60 15.64 2.78
N ILE A 18 -14.66 15.66 3.72
CA ILE A 18 -14.88 15.22 5.12
C ILE A 18 -15.91 16.12 5.80
N LEU A 19 -15.79 17.44 5.64
CA LEU A 19 -16.74 18.39 6.19
C LEU A 19 -18.08 18.31 5.48
N ASN A 20 -18.08 18.10 4.16
CA ASN A 20 -19.32 17.93 3.40
C ASN A 20 -20.07 16.66 3.82
N MET A 21 -19.36 15.57 4.13
CA MET A 21 -19.98 14.35 4.69
C MET A 21 -20.52 14.58 6.10
N TYR A 22 -19.79 15.30 6.95
CA TYR A 22 -20.32 15.70 8.26
C TYR A 22 -21.63 16.48 8.11
N SER A 23 -21.65 17.46 7.20
CA SER A 23 -22.84 18.30 7.03
C SER A 23 -24.02 17.52 6.47
N ARG A 24 -23.79 16.60 5.53
CA ARG A 24 -24.83 15.72 4.98
C ARG A 24 -25.36 14.71 6.00
N ALA A 25 -24.49 14.20 6.87
CA ALA A 25 -24.89 13.24 7.90
C ALA A 25 -25.79 13.87 8.97
N ASN A 26 -25.63 15.16 9.22
CA ASN A 26 -26.25 15.85 10.36
C ASN A 26 -27.26 16.94 9.97
N ASP A 27 -27.47 17.14 8.67
CA ASP A 27 -28.30 18.22 8.10
C ASP A 27 -27.98 19.61 8.68
N CYS A 28 -26.71 19.86 8.98
CA CYS A 28 -26.22 21.14 9.53
C CYS A 28 -24.78 21.40 9.10
N PRO A 29 -24.31 22.65 9.01
CA PRO A 29 -22.92 22.92 8.62
C PRO A 29 -21.93 22.42 9.68
N ALA A 30 -20.76 21.95 9.22
CA ALA A 30 -19.63 21.57 10.07
C ALA A 30 -18.95 22.81 10.71
N THR A 31 -19.55 23.34 11.77
CA THR A 31 -19.05 24.44 12.62
C THR A 31 -18.71 23.94 14.02
N TRP A 32 -17.97 24.72 14.82
CA TRP A 32 -17.66 24.36 16.21
C TRP A 32 -18.90 24.17 17.07
N GLU A 33 -19.87 25.10 16.96
CA GLU A 33 -21.16 25.06 17.67
C GLU A 33 -21.98 23.82 17.31
N ASN A 34 -21.80 23.31 16.10
CA ASN A 34 -22.50 22.13 15.64
C ASN A 34 -21.82 20.82 16.02
N LEU A 35 -20.70 20.83 16.73
CA LEU A 35 -20.08 19.61 17.25
C LEU A 35 -20.83 19.09 18.47
N SER A 36 -21.31 17.85 18.40
CA SER A 36 -21.85 17.14 19.56
C SER A 36 -21.45 15.68 19.51
N LYS A 37 -21.54 14.99 20.67
CA LYS A 37 -21.26 13.56 20.76
C LYS A 37 -22.09 12.76 19.75
N ILE A 38 -23.38 13.07 19.67
CA ILE A 38 -24.34 12.41 18.78
C ILE A 38 -23.96 12.67 17.32
N ARG A 39 -23.70 13.93 16.95
CA ARG A 39 -23.40 14.28 15.55
C ARG A 39 -22.08 13.71 15.04
N LEU A 40 -21.09 13.56 15.93
CA LEU A 40 -19.85 12.86 15.63
C LEU A 40 -20.08 11.36 15.41
N GLN A 41 -20.96 10.74 16.20
CA GLN A 41 -21.34 9.34 16.00
C GLN A 41 -22.10 9.16 14.68
N THR A 42 -23.14 9.97 14.44
CA THR A 42 -23.91 9.98 13.18
C THR A 42 -22.99 10.17 11.97
N PHE A 43 -21.99 11.04 12.07
CA PHE A 43 -21.00 11.24 11.02
C PHE A 43 -20.15 9.98 10.75
N VAL A 44 -19.71 9.28 11.80
CA VAL A 44 -18.97 8.02 11.64
C VAL A 44 -19.86 6.94 11.02
N ASP A 45 -21.07 6.76 11.54
CA ASP A 45 -22.04 5.77 11.03
C ASP A 45 -22.34 6.04 9.54
N TYR A 46 -22.59 7.30 9.18
CA TYR A 46 -22.82 7.72 7.80
C TYR A 46 -21.66 7.35 6.87
N MET A 47 -20.41 7.48 7.34
CA MET A 47 -19.23 7.08 6.58
C MET A 47 -19.09 5.56 6.49
N GLU A 48 -19.38 4.82 7.56
CA GLU A 48 -19.29 3.34 7.60
C GLU A 48 -20.25 2.68 6.60
N GLU A 49 -21.44 3.27 6.40
CA GLU A 49 -22.40 2.79 5.39
C GLU A 49 -21.95 3.00 3.94
N ARG A 50 -21.00 3.92 3.68
CA ARG A 50 -20.71 4.43 2.34
C ARG A 50 -19.27 4.24 1.88
N LEU A 51 -18.35 4.00 2.81
CA LEU A 51 -16.92 3.97 2.55
C LEU A 51 -16.29 2.68 3.06
N ALA A 52 -15.18 2.30 2.43
CA ALA A 52 -14.35 1.22 2.97
C ALA A 52 -13.88 1.55 4.40
N PRO A 53 -13.79 0.56 5.32
CA PRO A 53 -13.47 0.80 6.73
C PRO A 53 -12.17 1.61 6.95
N ASN A 54 -11.13 1.35 6.14
CA ASN A 54 -9.87 2.09 6.24
C ASN A 54 -9.99 3.53 5.73
N SER A 55 -10.91 3.83 4.82
CA SER A 55 -11.22 5.21 4.41
C SER A 55 -11.92 5.96 5.53
N VAL A 56 -12.91 5.33 6.18
CA VAL A 56 -13.59 5.88 7.38
C VAL A 56 -12.54 6.23 8.43
N ARG A 57 -11.64 5.29 8.75
CA ARG A 57 -10.54 5.52 9.70
C ARG A 57 -9.68 6.72 9.36
N GLN A 58 -9.26 6.85 8.09
CA GLN A 58 -8.42 7.96 7.67
C GLN A 58 -9.15 9.30 7.77
N TYR A 59 -10.44 9.34 7.44
CA TYR A 59 -11.24 10.55 7.48
C TYR A 59 -11.55 10.97 8.92
N ALA A 60 -11.97 10.03 9.76
CA ALA A 60 -12.17 10.25 11.19
C ALA A 60 -10.88 10.75 11.87
N ALA A 61 -9.73 10.15 11.56
CA ALA A 61 -8.43 10.57 12.11
C ALA A 61 -8.04 12.00 11.70
N LYS A 62 -8.38 12.44 10.48
CA LYS A 62 -8.13 13.83 10.03
C LYS A 62 -8.97 14.83 10.80
N LEU A 63 -10.27 14.56 10.96
CA LEU A 63 -11.15 15.41 11.78
C LEU A 63 -10.63 15.47 13.22
N LYS A 64 -10.36 14.31 13.81
CA LYS A 64 -9.79 14.19 15.16
C LYS A 64 -8.51 15.01 15.32
N ALA A 65 -7.60 14.97 14.34
CA ALA A 65 -6.35 15.71 14.39
C ALA A 65 -6.52 17.23 14.32
N VAL A 66 -7.63 17.72 13.76
CA VAL A 66 -7.99 19.16 13.82
C VAL A 66 -8.63 19.45 15.17
N LEU A 67 -9.58 18.65 15.64
CA LEU A 67 -10.21 18.86 16.96
C LEU A 67 -9.15 18.89 18.07
N ASN A 68 -8.18 17.96 18.07
CA ASN A 68 -7.08 17.94 19.03
C ASN A 68 -6.21 19.20 19.02
N LEU A 69 -6.12 19.92 17.89
CA LEU A 69 -5.33 21.15 17.80
C LEU A 69 -6.03 22.34 18.45
N TYR A 70 -7.36 22.27 18.63
CA TYR A 70 -8.20 23.35 19.14
C TYR A 70 -8.86 22.99 20.48
N ASN A 71 -8.43 21.91 21.14
CA ASN A 71 -9.03 21.43 22.39
C ASN A 71 -8.85 22.36 23.59
N GLU A 72 -7.85 23.26 23.54
CA GLU A 72 -7.63 24.32 24.54
C GLU A 72 -8.41 25.61 24.22
N GLU A 73 -8.85 25.77 22.96
CA GLU A 73 -9.48 27.00 22.44
C GLU A 73 -11.00 26.87 22.29
N VAL A 74 -11.50 25.65 22.18
CA VAL A 74 -12.90 25.32 21.93
C VAL A 74 -13.32 24.19 22.87
N GLU A 75 -14.48 24.34 23.51
CA GLU A 75 -15.07 23.26 24.27
C GLU A 75 -15.53 22.14 23.32
N LEU A 76 -14.90 20.97 23.42
CA LEU A 76 -15.19 19.83 22.55
C LEU A 76 -16.11 18.82 23.25
N PRO A 77 -16.95 18.08 22.49
CA PRO A 77 -17.80 17.04 23.07
C PRO A 77 -16.99 15.99 23.81
N LYS A 78 -17.44 15.59 25.01
CA LYS A 78 -16.81 14.49 25.76
C LYS A 78 -16.71 13.23 24.89
N ASP A 79 -15.60 12.51 25.03
CA ASP A 79 -15.27 11.28 24.29
C ASP A 79 -15.14 11.41 22.76
N TYR A 80 -15.09 12.62 22.17
CA TYR A 80 -14.90 12.78 20.72
C TYR A 80 -13.71 11.98 20.17
N ASN A 81 -12.63 11.90 20.97
CA ASN A 81 -11.42 11.15 20.65
C ASN A 81 -11.68 9.65 20.45
N LYS A 82 -12.59 9.06 21.23
CA LYS A 82 -12.95 7.64 21.17
C LYS A 82 -13.84 7.36 19.96
N ILE A 83 -14.80 8.24 19.69
CA ILE A 83 -15.72 8.15 18.55
C ILE A 83 -14.94 8.20 17.23
N LEU A 84 -13.99 9.11 17.12
CA LEU A 84 -13.16 9.27 15.93
C LEU A 84 -11.97 8.29 15.85
N SER A 85 -11.82 7.38 16.83
CA SER A 85 -10.82 6.31 16.82
C SER A 85 -11.36 5.03 16.17
N VAL A 86 -11.60 5.07 14.88
CA VAL A 86 -12.06 3.90 14.12
C VAL A 86 -10.94 2.87 13.98
N LYS A 87 -11.26 1.58 14.18
CA LYS A 87 -10.28 0.50 14.14
C LYS A 87 -9.74 0.26 12.73
N ASN A 88 -8.46 -0.11 12.64
CA ASN A 88 -7.87 -0.52 11.37
C ASN A 88 -8.33 -1.92 11.00
N VAL A 89 -8.78 -2.10 9.76
CA VAL A 89 -9.16 -3.41 9.23
C VAL A 89 -8.06 -3.86 8.27
N ARG A 90 -7.40 -4.99 8.57
CA ARG A 90 -6.32 -5.51 7.72
C ARG A 90 -6.90 -5.98 6.38
N SER A 91 -6.22 -5.62 5.28
CA SER A 91 -6.53 -6.19 3.96
C SER A 91 -5.63 -7.38 3.67
N THR A 92 -6.18 -8.39 3.01
CA THR A 92 -5.41 -9.47 2.43
C THR A 92 -4.95 -9.05 1.04
N ASN A 93 -3.68 -9.28 0.72
CA ASN A 93 -3.11 -8.92 -0.56
C ASN A 93 -2.38 -10.13 -1.14
N VAL A 94 -2.19 -10.12 -2.45
CA VAL A 94 -1.44 -11.17 -3.15
C VAL A 94 0.03 -10.79 -3.32
N TRP A 95 0.87 -11.80 -3.47
CA TRP A 95 2.25 -11.71 -3.95
C TRP A 95 2.43 -12.69 -5.11
N LEU A 96 3.52 -12.55 -5.86
CA LEU A 96 3.89 -13.50 -6.90
C LEU A 96 5.06 -14.38 -6.43
N THR A 97 4.91 -15.69 -6.58
CA THR A 97 5.96 -16.67 -6.28
C THR A 97 7.13 -16.55 -7.26
N ASP A 98 8.24 -17.23 -6.98
CA ASP A 98 9.38 -17.21 -7.88
C ASP A 98 9.05 -17.83 -9.25
N GLU A 99 8.22 -18.88 -9.28
CA GLU A 99 7.72 -19.51 -10.51
C GLU A 99 6.81 -18.57 -11.29
N GLU A 100 5.96 -17.80 -10.61
CA GLU A 100 5.13 -16.77 -11.24
C GLU A 100 5.95 -15.62 -11.81
N LEU A 101 6.99 -15.18 -11.11
CA LEU A 101 7.92 -14.18 -11.62
C LEU A 101 8.69 -14.70 -12.84
N GLU A 102 9.06 -15.98 -12.88
CA GLU A 102 9.71 -16.60 -14.04
C GLU A 102 8.80 -16.62 -15.28
N ARG A 103 7.50 -16.88 -15.08
CA ARG A 103 6.49 -16.75 -16.15
C ARG A 103 6.37 -15.32 -16.68
N ILE A 104 6.57 -14.31 -15.83
CA ILE A 104 6.61 -12.90 -16.27
C ILE A 104 7.93 -12.55 -16.98
N ILE A 105 9.06 -13.13 -16.55
CA ILE A 105 10.36 -12.96 -17.23
C ILE A 105 10.27 -13.46 -18.68
N THR A 106 9.70 -14.64 -18.87
CA THR A 106 9.57 -15.29 -20.19
C THR A 106 8.42 -14.75 -21.04
N TYR A 107 7.55 -13.91 -20.48
CA TYR A 107 6.45 -13.28 -21.22
C TYR A 107 6.95 -12.34 -22.33
N VAL A 108 6.50 -12.58 -23.57
CA VAL A 108 6.80 -11.74 -24.74
C VAL A 108 5.82 -10.55 -24.80
N PRO A 109 6.27 -9.30 -24.62
CA PRO A 109 5.39 -8.13 -24.62
C PRO A 109 4.87 -7.83 -26.01
N LYS A 110 3.59 -7.41 -26.11
CA LYS A 110 2.96 -7.10 -27.40
C LYS A 110 3.28 -5.71 -27.94
N ASN A 111 3.73 -4.80 -27.08
CA ASN A 111 4.04 -3.42 -27.41
C ASN A 111 5.01 -2.82 -26.38
N ALA A 112 5.48 -1.60 -26.65
CA ALA A 112 6.43 -0.89 -25.80
C ALA A 112 5.90 -0.65 -24.37
N ASN A 113 4.60 -0.39 -24.20
CA ASN A 113 4.01 -0.18 -22.87
C ASN A 113 4.01 -1.47 -22.04
N GLU A 114 3.64 -2.62 -22.62
CA GLU A 114 3.75 -3.90 -21.93
C GLU A 114 5.21 -4.24 -21.61
N GLN A 115 6.14 -3.92 -22.51
CA GLN A 115 7.58 -4.14 -22.29
C GLN A 115 8.08 -3.31 -21.11
N LEU A 116 7.74 -2.01 -21.07
CA LEU A 116 8.10 -1.11 -19.97
C LEU A 116 7.53 -1.62 -18.65
N VAL A 117 6.23 -1.92 -18.61
CA VAL A 117 5.54 -2.34 -17.39
C VAL A 117 6.11 -3.65 -16.86
N ARG A 118 6.33 -4.65 -17.73
CA ARG A 118 6.98 -5.91 -17.37
C ARG A 118 8.37 -5.66 -16.77
N THR A 119 9.20 -4.89 -17.48
CA THR A 119 10.58 -4.59 -17.05
C THR A 119 10.62 -3.87 -15.71
N GLN A 120 9.85 -2.80 -15.54
CA GLN A 120 9.78 -2.05 -14.28
C GLN A 120 9.19 -2.87 -13.13
N PHE A 121 8.16 -3.68 -13.40
CA PHE A 121 7.57 -4.55 -12.38
C PHE A 121 8.58 -5.59 -11.87
N LEU A 122 9.35 -6.23 -12.77
CA LEU A 122 10.40 -7.18 -12.40
C LEU A 122 11.53 -6.49 -11.62
N ILE A 123 11.93 -5.27 -11.99
CA ILE A 123 12.87 -4.47 -11.18
C ILE A 123 12.31 -4.28 -9.78
N GLY A 124 11.05 -3.86 -9.64
CA GLY A 124 10.38 -3.74 -8.34
C GLY A 124 10.33 -5.05 -7.54
N ALA A 125 10.10 -6.18 -8.21
CA ALA A 125 9.98 -7.50 -7.60
C ALA A 125 11.32 -8.06 -7.11
N PHE A 126 12.43 -7.64 -7.71
CA PHE A 126 13.78 -8.07 -7.32
C PHE A 126 14.56 -7.04 -6.51
N THR A 127 14.04 -5.82 -6.35
CA THR A 127 14.66 -4.78 -5.51
C THR A 127 13.81 -4.43 -4.29
N GLY A 128 12.54 -4.81 -4.26
CA GLY A 128 11.63 -4.43 -3.19
C GLY A 128 11.33 -2.94 -3.12
N CYS A 129 11.76 -2.13 -4.09
CA CYS A 129 11.53 -0.69 -4.15
C CYS A 129 10.05 -0.33 -4.25
N ARG A 130 9.66 0.89 -3.85
CA ARG A 130 8.29 1.37 -4.09
C ARG A 130 8.09 1.67 -5.58
N HIS A 131 6.85 1.62 -6.05
CA HIS A 131 6.51 1.95 -7.44
C HIS A 131 7.09 3.28 -7.91
N SER A 132 6.89 4.34 -7.13
CA SER A 132 7.44 5.67 -7.41
C SER A 132 8.97 5.72 -7.47
N ASP A 133 9.65 4.76 -6.83
CA ASP A 133 11.11 4.69 -6.75
C ASP A 133 11.66 3.81 -7.88
N TYR A 134 11.14 2.60 -8.10
CA TYR A 134 11.67 1.69 -9.11
C TYR A 134 11.44 2.16 -10.55
N THR A 135 10.39 2.96 -10.82
CA THR A 135 10.15 3.53 -12.15
C THR A 135 11.22 4.56 -12.55
N ARG A 136 12.02 5.02 -11.58
CA ARG A 136 13.09 6.02 -11.77
C ARG A 136 14.49 5.43 -11.64
N LEU A 137 14.61 4.16 -11.31
CA LEU A 137 15.92 3.50 -11.22
C LEU A 137 16.57 3.44 -12.61
N ASN A 138 17.87 3.67 -12.64
CA ASN A 138 18.70 3.58 -13.83
C ASN A 138 20.10 3.07 -13.44
N ASN A 139 20.98 2.90 -14.43
CA ASN A 139 22.32 2.35 -14.19
C ASN A 139 23.18 3.14 -13.20
N ARG A 140 22.91 4.44 -12.97
CA ARG A 140 23.62 5.25 -11.96
C ARG A 140 23.28 4.86 -10.53
N ASN A 141 22.18 4.13 -10.32
CA ASN A 141 21.83 3.57 -9.03
C ASN A 141 22.66 2.32 -8.67
N ILE A 142 23.44 1.78 -9.61
CA ILE A 142 24.28 0.62 -9.36
C ILE A 142 25.63 1.09 -8.79
N VAL A 143 25.90 0.76 -7.54
CA VAL A 143 27.12 1.15 -6.81
C VAL A 143 27.66 -0.06 -6.06
N GLY A 144 28.89 -0.48 -6.37
CA GLY A 144 29.57 -1.57 -5.63
C GLY A 144 28.82 -2.91 -5.61
N GLY A 145 28.12 -3.27 -6.70
CA GLY A 145 27.31 -4.50 -6.75
C GLY A 145 25.97 -4.42 -6.00
N MET A 146 25.54 -3.22 -5.62
CA MET A 146 24.26 -2.95 -4.97
C MET A 146 23.44 -1.96 -5.80
N ILE A 147 22.12 -2.02 -5.67
CA ILE A 147 21.23 -0.90 -6.01
C ILE A 147 21.17 0.03 -4.79
N SER A 148 21.44 1.31 -5.01
CA SER A 148 21.40 2.35 -3.98
C SER A 148 20.50 3.51 -4.42
N TYR A 149 19.59 3.94 -3.55
CA TYR A 149 18.67 5.04 -3.82
C TYR A 149 18.15 5.70 -2.53
N VAL A 150 17.62 6.91 -2.68
CA VAL A 150 16.86 7.60 -1.62
C VAL A 150 15.38 7.55 -1.96
N SER A 151 14.56 6.97 -1.09
CA SER A 151 13.13 6.85 -1.34
C SER A 151 12.46 8.21 -1.41
N LEU A 152 11.64 8.44 -2.44
CA LEU A 152 10.91 9.69 -2.63
C LEU A 152 9.95 9.99 -1.47
N LYS A 153 9.29 8.95 -0.94
CA LYS A 153 8.24 9.08 0.07
C LYS A 153 8.80 9.33 1.47
N THR A 154 9.82 8.56 1.86
CA THR A 154 10.33 8.55 3.24
C THR A 154 11.63 9.31 3.39
N LYS A 155 12.30 9.70 2.29
CA LYS A 155 13.63 10.34 2.29
C LYS A 155 14.71 9.49 2.97
N THR A 156 14.48 8.19 3.09
CA THR A 156 15.42 7.23 3.66
C THR A 156 16.30 6.66 2.56
N HIS A 157 17.59 6.48 2.86
CA HIS A 157 18.52 5.75 2.01
C HIS A 157 18.25 4.24 2.12
N ALA A 158 18.23 3.54 0.99
CA ALA A 158 18.03 2.10 0.93
C ALA A 158 19.02 1.46 -0.03
N THR A 159 19.57 0.31 0.36
CA THR A 159 20.51 -0.47 -0.44
C THR A 159 20.05 -1.92 -0.56
N VAL A 160 20.18 -2.48 -1.75
CA VAL A 160 19.74 -3.84 -2.04
C VAL A 160 20.79 -4.54 -2.90
N PRO A 161 21.19 -5.79 -2.60
CA PRO A 161 22.08 -6.55 -3.47
C PRO A 161 21.58 -6.61 -4.91
N LEU A 162 22.47 -6.32 -5.87
CA LEU A 162 22.12 -6.33 -7.28
C LEU A 162 21.93 -7.76 -7.78
N LYS A 163 20.69 -8.16 -8.07
CA LYS A 163 20.43 -9.39 -8.82
C LYS A 163 20.86 -9.18 -10.29
N PRO A 164 21.61 -10.11 -10.92
CA PRO A 164 22.11 -9.94 -12.29
C PRO A 164 21.05 -9.53 -13.32
N ILE A 165 19.87 -10.13 -13.26
CA ILE A 165 18.74 -9.80 -14.14
C ILE A 165 18.31 -8.32 -14.02
N VAL A 166 18.42 -7.70 -12.84
CA VAL A 166 18.06 -6.29 -12.65
C VAL A 166 19.01 -5.38 -13.44
N LYS A 167 20.31 -5.73 -13.51
CA LYS A 167 21.28 -4.98 -14.32
C LYS A 167 20.90 -5.01 -15.80
N GLU A 168 20.51 -6.17 -16.31
CA GLU A 168 20.07 -6.34 -17.69
C GLU A 168 18.79 -5.53 -17.97
N LEU A 169 17.79 -5.63 -17.09
CA LEU A 169 16.53 -4.89 -17.19
C LEU A 169 16.73 -3.37 -17.17
N LEU A 170 17.66 -2.87 -16.34
CA LEU A 170 18.01 -1.44 -16.30
C LEU A 170 18.77 -0.98 -17.55
N THR A 171 19.57 -1.85 -18.15
CA THR A 171 20.32 -1.56 -19.38
C THR A 171 19.39 -1.43 -20.58
N ASN A 172 18.37 -2.29 -20.65
CA ASN A 172 17.40 -2.36 -21.76
C ASN A 172 16.06 -1.70 -21.39
N LEU A 173 16.07 -0.73 -20.47
CA LEU A 173 14.85 -0.09 -19.99
C LEU A 173 14.21 0.76 -21.10
N PRO A 174 12.94 0.51 -21.48
CA PRO A 174 12.24 1.33 -22.46
C PRO A 174 12.09 2.78 -21.98
N LYS A 175 11.98 3.73 -22.91
CA LYS A 175 11.96 5.19 -22.60
C LYS A 175 10.55 5.77 -22.45
N GLU A 176 9.54 4.95 -22.67
CA GLU A 176 8.14 5.30 -22.58
C GLU A 176 7.76 5.64 -21.14
N GLU A 177 6.65 6.35 -21.00
CA GLU A 177 6.03 6.61 -19.71
C GLU A 177 4.57 6.16 -19.74
N VAL A 178 4.12 5.59 -18.63
CA VAL A 178 2.73 5.16 -18.46
C VAL A 178 2.18 5.72 -17.15
N SER A 179 0.90 6.06 -17.15
CA SER A 179 0.20 6.45 -15.93
C SER A 179 -0.01 5.25 -14.99
N ASP A 180 -0.16 5.49 -13.68
CA ASP A 180 -0.41 4.43 -12.69
C ASP A 180 -1.59 3.51 -13.03
N PRO A 181 -2.76 4.00 -13.53
CA PRO A 181 -3.84 3.13 -13.97
C PRO A 181 -3.43 2.24 -15.14
N THR A 182 -2.73 2.81 -16.14
CA THR A 182 -2.22 2.07 -17.29
C THR A 182 -1.20 1.02 -16.87
N PHE A 183 -0.29 1.35 -15.95
CA PHE A 183 0.66 0.40 -15.38
C PHE A 183 -0.07 -0.80 -14.76
N ASN A 184 -1.03 -0.52 -13.87
CA ASN A 184 -1.79 -1.56 -13.18
C ASN A 184 -2.61 -2.43 -14.15
N ASN A 185 -3.23 -1.83 -15.16
CA ASN A 185 -3.99 -2.59 -16.16
C ASN A 185 -3.07 -3.49 -17.02
N ASN A 186 -1.90 -2.98 -17.42
CA ASN A 186 -0.94 -3.76 -18.18
C ASN A 186 -0.37 -4.92 -17.37
N ILE A 187 0.05 -4.71 -16.12
CA ILE A 187 0.61 -5.80 -15.30
C ILE A 187 -0.44 -6.89 -15.03
N ARG A 188 -1.71 -6.53 -14.79
CA ARG A 188 -2.80 -7.51 -14.67
C ARG A 188 -2.97 -8.33 -15.94
N ASN A 189 -2.97 -7.68 -17.10
CA ASN A 189 -3.05 -8.36 -18.40
C ASN A 189 -1.85 -9.26 -18.67
N ILE A 190 -0.64 -8.82 -18.31
CA ILE A 190 0.58 -9.63 -18.41
C ILE A 190 0.44 -10.88 -17.53
N CYS A 191 0.06 -10.72 -16.25
CA CYS A 191 -0.12 -11.82 -15.31
C CYS A 191 -1.17 -12.83 -15.81
N ARG A 192 -2.31 -12.34 -16.31
CA ARG A 192 -3.35 -13.19 -16.92
C ARG A 192 -2.81 -14.01 -18.08
N LYS A 193 -2.12 -13.37 -19.03
CA LYS A 193 -1.53 -14.05 -20.20
C LYS A 193 -0.38 -14.98 -19.85
N ALA A 194 0.31 -14.72 -18.73
CA ALA A 194 1.31 -15.61 -18.14
C ALA A 194 0.70 -16.79 -17.36
N GLY A 195 -0.62 -16.94 -17.35
CA GLY A 195 -1.34 -18.04 -16.70
C GLY A 195 -1.41 -17.94 -15.17
N ILE A 196 -1.28 -16.74 -14.61
CA ILE A 196 -1.37 -16.49 -13.16
C ILE A 196 -2.85 -16.41 -12.77
N THR A 197 -3.55 -17.54 -12.89
CA THR A 197 -5.01 -17.65 -12.80
C THR A 197 -5.48 -18.47 -11.60
N GLU A 198 -4.58 -18.81 -10.67
CA GLU A 198 -4.95 -19.48 -9.42
C GLU A 198 -6.06 -18.70 -8.69
N ALA A 199 -7.10 -19.40 -8.26
CA ALA A 199 -8.18 -18.80 -7.49
C ALA A 199 -7.67 -18.40 -6.11
N VAL A 200 -7.93 -17.17 -5.71
CA VAL A 200 -7.54 -16.63 -4.41
C VAL A 200 -8.71 -15.91 -3.75
N LYS A 201 -8.72 -15.93 -2.42
CA LYS A 201 -9.65 -15.15 -1.60
C LYS A 201 -8.88 -14.01 -0.93
N VAL A 202 -9.38 -12.79 -1.10
CA VAL A 202 -8.77 -11.60 -0.51
C VAL A 202 -9.81 -10.76 0.22
N PHE A 203 -9.43 -10.22 1.38
CA PHE A 203 -10.24 -9.23 2.08
C PHE A 203 -9.85 -7.81 1.63
N LYS A 204 -10.74 -7.12 0.90
CA LYS A 204 -10.50 -5.78 0.35
C LYS A 204 -11.72 -4.90 0.52
N ALA A 205 -11.49 -3.65 0.92
CA ALA A 205 -12.55 -2.66 1.11
C ALA A 205 -13.70 -3.10 2.05
N GLY A 206 -13.40 -3.93 3.06
CA GLY A 206 -14.39 -4.37 4.04
C GLY A 206 -15.16 -5.64 3.66
N LYS A 207 -14.83 -6.28 2.52
CA LYS A 207 -15.49 -7.50 2.06
C LYS A 207 -14.48 -8.56 1.64
N GLU A 208 -14.86 -9.82 1.80
CA GLU A 208 -14.19 -10.94 1.16
C GLU A 208 -14.56 -10.95 -0.34
N VAL A 209 -13.55 -11.13 -1.18
CA VAL A 209 -13.71 -11.23 -2.63
C VAL A 209 -12.89 -12.41 -3.10
N GLU A 210 -13.48 -13.23 -3.95
CA GLU A 210 -12.83 -14.35 -4.63
C GLU A 210 -12.63 -13.98 -6.10
N GLY A 211 -11.53 -14.46 -6.68
CA GLY A 211 -11.21 -14.24 -8.09
C GLY A 211 -9.88 -14.87 -8.47
N GLU A 212 -9.47 -14.67 -9.71
CA GLU A 212 -8.17 -15.12 -10.18
C GLU A 212 -7.08 -14.17 -9.68
N LYS A 213 -5.93 -14.72 -9.29
CA LYS A 213 -4.83 -13.98 -8.66
C LYS A 213 -4.39 -12.73 -9.44
N TRP A 214 -4.37 -12.80 -10.77
CA TRP A 214 -4.01 -11.66 -11.63
C TRP A 214 -4.92 -10.44 -11.44
N GLU A 215 -6.19 -10.62 -11.05
CA GLU A 215 -7.15 -9.53 -10.85
C GLU A 215 -6.75 -8.62 -9.68
N PHE A 216 -6.06 -9.21 -8.69
CA PHE A 216 -5.63 -8.54 -7.48
C PHE A 216 -4.20 -8.00 -7.56
N VAL A 217 -3.49 -8.25 -8.67
CA VAL A 217 -2.15 -7.70 -8.91
C VAL A 217 -2.21 -6.18 -9.11
N SER A 218 -1.20 -5.51 -8.58
CA SER A 218 -0.95 -4.08 -8.74
C SER A 218 0.55 -3.81 -8.79
N SER A 219 0.96 -2.57 -9.06
CA SER A 219 2.36 -2.15 -8.97
C SER A 219 3.00 -2.49 -7.63
N HIS A 220 2.23 -2.45 -6.54
CA HIS A 220 2.72 -2.75 -5.21
C HIS A 220 2.88 -4.25 -4.92
N THR A 221 2.28 -5.12 -5.75
CA THR A 221 2.49 -6.57 -5.68
C THR A 221 3.96 -6.92 -5.87
N ALA A 222 4.69 -6.19 -6.73
CA ALA A 222 6.13 -6.37 -6.91
C ALA A 222 6.89 -6.31 -5.57
N ARG A 223 6.67 -5.25 -4.79
CA ARG A 223 7.30 -5.06 -3.48
C ARG A 223 6.89 -6.13 -2.46
N ARG A 224 5.67 -6.64 -2.54
CA ARG A 224 5.17 -7.75 -1.69
C ARG A 224 5.83 -9.08 -2.09
N SER A 225 5.99 -9.35 -3.38
CA SER A 225 6.72 -10.51 -3.90
C SER A 225 8.15 -10.54 -3.39
N PHE A 226 8.86 -9.40 -3.46
CA PHE A 226 10.21 -9.27 -2.91
C PHE A 226 10.27 -9.69 -1.43
N ALA A 227 9.43 -9.05 -0.60
CA ALA A 227 9.44 -9.30 0.85
C ALA A 227 9.06 -10.74 1.19
N THR A 228 8.00 -11.25 0.55
CA THR A 228 7.46 -12.58 0.83
C THR A 228 8.41 -13.67 0.35
N ASN A 229 8.97 -13.58 -0.87
CA ASN A 229 9.87 -14.60 -1.39
C ASN A 229 11.20 -14.63 -0.62
N LEU A 230 11.76 -13.47 -0.23
CA LEU A 230 12.96 -13.45 0.62
C LEU A 230 12.70 -14.05 2.01
N TYR A 231 11.54 -13.76 2.59
CA TYR A 231 11.15 -14.34 3.87
C TYR A 231 11.01 -15.86 3.79
N LEU A 232 10.37 -16.38 2.75
CA LEU A 232 10.23 -17.81 2.51
C LEU A 232 11.60 -18.49 2.29
N ARG A 233 12.53 -17.81 1.61
CA ARG A 233 13.94 -18.22 1.44
C ARG A 233 14.79 -18.12 2.71
N GLY A 234 14.25 -17.57 3.79
CA GLY A 234 14.91 -17.52 5.09
C GLY A 234 15.73 -16.29 5.40
N ALA A 235 15.60 -15.23 4.63
CA ALA A 235 16.08 -13.92 5.08
C ALA A 235 15.30 -13.51 6.33
N ASP A 236 16.01 -13.01 7.33
CA ASP A 236 15.38 -12.47 8.53
C ASP A 236 14.63 -11.16 8.23
N LEU A 237 13.62 -10.86 9.03
CA LEU A 237 12.77 -9.70 8.80
C LEU A 237 13.52 -8.37 8.93
N TYR A 238 14.59 -8.31 9.73
CA TYR A 238 15.39 -7.11 9.88
C TYR A 238 16.17 -6.82 8.60
N SER A 239 16.82 -7.81 8.01
CA SER A 239 17.51 -7.69 6.72
C SER A 239 16.55 -7.26 5.60
N ILE A 240 15.37 -7.88 5.52
CA ILE A 240 14.34 -7.48 4.55
C ILE A 240 13.90 -6.02 4.80
N SER A 241 13.70 -5.63 6.06
CA SER A 241 13.34 -4.27 6.45
C SER A 241 14.36 -3.24 5.99
N GLN A 242 15.66 -3.53 6.17
CA GLN A 242 16.75 -2.66 5.73
C GLN A 242 16.78 -2.51 4.20
N MET A 243 16.68 -3.62 3.46
CA MET A 243 16.64 -3.61 1.98
C MET A 243 15.46 -2.79 1.46
N MET A 244 14.31 -2.88 2.14
CA MET A 244 13.11 -2.14 1.78
C MET A 244 13.14 -0.67 2.23
N GLY A 245 14.11 -0.26 3.06
CA GLY A 245 14.19 1.08 3.64
C GLY A 245 13.02 1.39 4.58
N HIS A 246 12.56 0.40 5.35
CA HIS A 246 11.53 0.56 6.37
C HIS A 246 12.12 1.02 7.70
N ALA A 247 11.40 1.91 8.40
CA ALA A 247 11.80 2.43 9.69
C ALA A 247 11.69 1.40 10.83
N SER A 248 10.90 0.34 10.63
CA SER A 248 10.72 -0.71 11.63
C SER A 248 10.33 -2.04 11.00
N VAL A 249 10.58 -3.14 11.72
CA VAL A 249 10.26 -4.50 11.27
C VAL A 249 8.75 -4.71 11.18
N GLU A 250 7.97 -4.07 12.04
CA GLU A 250 6.51 -4.12 12.04
C GLU A 250 5.94 -3.55 10.73
N MET A 251 6.59 -2.55 10.13
CA MET A 251 6.21 -2.07 8.80
C MET A 251 6.39 -3.17 7.76
N THR A 252 7.50 -3.90 7.80
CA THR A 252 7.83 -5.00 6.88
C THR A 252 6.84 -6.15 6.97
N GLN A 253 6.35 -6.48 8.17
CA GLN A 253 5.33 -7.52 8.36
C GLN A 253 4.06 -7.28 7.53
N ASN A 254 3.67 -6.02 7.28
CA ASN A 254 2.49 -5.71 6.46
C ASN A 254 2.66 -6.04 4.96
N TYR A 255 3.89 -6.35 4.53
CA TYR A 255 4.20 -6.72 3.14
C TYR A 255 4.30 -8.22 2.93
N LEU A 256 4.45 -9.00 4.01
CA LEU A 256 4.40 -10.45 3.94
C LEU A 256 2.97 -10.88 3.65
N CYS A 257 2.80 -11.69 2.61
CA CYS A 257 1.50 -12.17 2.19
C CYS A 257 1.34 -13.69 2.39
N CYS A 258 2.44 -14.40 2.64
CA CYS A 258 2.39 -15.81 3.00
C CYS A 258 1.78 -15.99 4.40
N GLY A 259 1.16 -17.15 4.60
CA GLY A 259 0.77 -17.62 5.92
C GLY A 259 1.97 -18.15 6.70
N LEU A 260 1.87 -19.39 7.18
CA LEU A 260 2.98 -20.09 7.82
C LEU A 260 4.10 -20.35 6.81
N ARG A 261 5.33 -19.98 7.18
CA ARG A 261 6.53 -20.52 6.56
C ARG A 261 6.62 -22.02 6.87
N GLU A 262 7.23 -22.80 5.98
CA GLU A 262 7.56 -24.20 6.28
C GLU A 262 8.26 -24.29 7.64
N GLN A 263 7.75 -25.17 8.50
CA GLN A 263 8.27 -25.37 9.84
C GLN A 263 9.31 -26.48 9.83
N SER A 264 10.16 -26.52 10.85
CA SER A 264 11.13 -27.60 10.99
C SER A 264 10.41 -28.95 11.06
N ALA A 265 11.08 -30.02 10.61
CA ALA A 265 10.52 -31.37 10.68
C ALA A 265 10.09 -31.73 12.12
N GLN A 266 10.80 -31.23 13.14
CA GLN A 266 10.48 -31.40 14.56
C GLN A 266 9.16 -30.74 14.97
N VAL A 267 8.90 -29.52 14.48
CA VAL A 267 7.61 -28.84 14.72
C VAL A 267 6.49 -29.55 13.98
N MET A 268 6.74 -30.00 12.74
CA MET A 268 5.77 -30.77 11.99
C MET A 268 5.45 -32.13 12.61
N GLU A 269 6.38 -32.73 13.36
CA GLU A 269 6.16 -34.00 14.07
C GLU A 269 5.13 -33.88 15.20
N TYR A 270 5.02 -32.72 15.86
CA TYR A 270 3.97 -32.48 16.86
C TYR A 270 2.55 -32.61 16.28
N PHE A 271 2.38 -32.38 14.98
CA PHE A 271 1.08 -32.43 14.30
C PHE A 271 0.77 -33.80 13.66
N LYS A 272 1.66 -34.78 13.80
CA LYS A 272 1.41 -36.18 13.39
C LYS A 272 0.88 -37.00 14.55
#